data_AF-A0A377W8F5-F1
#
_entry.id   AF-A0A377W8F5-F1
#
_cell.length_a   1.000
_cell.length_b   1.000
_cell.length_c   1.000
_cell.angle_alpha   90.00
_cell.angle_beta   90.00
_cell.angle_gamma   90.00
#
_symmetry.space_group_name_H-M   'P 1'
#
loop_
_entity.id
_entity.type
_entity.pdbx_description
1 polymer ?
#
loop_
_entity_poly.entity_id
_entity_poly.type
_entity_poly.pdbx_seq_one_letter_code
_entity_poly.pdbx_strand_id
1 'polypeptide(L)' 'MNDDELRYRAEVPCYCGKQGCIETFISGTGFATDYQRLSGRGLTGSEIMRLVGEGDEKAELALSPL' A
#
# COMPACT_ATOMS: atom_id res chain seq x y z
N MET A 1 1.89 6.47 -22.22
CA MET A 1 1.61 7.86 -21.82
C MET A 1 0.65 8.48 -22.81
N ASN A 2 -0.61 8.06 -22.75
CA ASN A 2 -1.71 8.76 -23.41
C ASN A 2 -2.09 9.99 -22.57
N ASP A 3 -2.74 10.99 -23.16
CA ASP A 3 -3.20 12.19 -22.44
C ASP A 3 -4.05 11.85 -21.19
N ASP A 4 -4.90 10.83 -21.29
CA ASP A 4 -5.71 10.30 -20.19
C ASP A 4 -4.88 9.73 -19.02
N GLU A 5 -3.77 9.06 -19.33
CA GLU A 5 -2.86 8.47 -18.33
C GLU A 5 -2.09 9.57 -17.57
N LEU A 6 -1.78 10.67 -18.26
CA LEU A 6 -1.13 11.84 -17.67
C LEU A 6 -2.09 12.60 -16.75
N ARG A 7 -3.35 12.72 -17.15
CA ARG A 7 -4.40 13.38 -16.38
C ARG A 7 -4.72 12.62 -15.08
N TYR A 8 -4.88 11.31 -15.17
CA TYR A 8 -5.12 10.45 -14.00
C TYR A 8 -3.98 10.54 -12.96
N ARG A 9 -2.72 10.57 -13.40
CA ARG A 9 -1.56 10.76 -12.50
C ARG A 9 -1.59 12.07 -11.72
N ALA A 10 -2.14 13.13 -12.32
CA ALA A 10 -2.24 14.44 -11.70
C ALA A 10 -3.45 14.55 -10.75
N GLU A 11 -4.54 13.84 -11.08
CA GLU A 11 -5.82 13.94 -10.36
C GLU A 11 -5.92 12.96 -9.17
N VAL A 12 -5.19 11.83 -9.16
CA VAL A 12 -5.27 10.85 -8.07
C VAL A 12 -4.13 11.06 -7.05
N PRO A 13 -4.42 11.60 -5.85
CA PRO A 13 -3.40 11.78 -4.83
C PRO A 13 -2.97 10.42 -4.27
N CYS A 14 -1.65 10.16 -4.24
CA CYS A 14 -1.12 8.99 -3.53
C CYS A 14 -1.06 9.28 -2.03
N TYR A 15 -1.33 8.26 -1.21
CA TYR A 15 -1.23 8.34 0.24
C TYR A 15 0.20 8.64 0.75
N CYS A 16 1.23 8.49 -0.09
CA CYS A 16 2.60 8.85 0.23
C CYS A 16 2.90 10.37 0.09
N GLY A 17 1.93 11.17 -0.34
CA GLY A 17 2.06 12.62 -0.52
C GLY A 17 2.72 13.04 -1.85
N LYS A 18 3.05 12.08 -2.73
CA LYS A 18 3.58 12.33 -4.09
C LYS A 18 2.48 12.14 -5.15
N GLN A 19 2.63 12.78 -6.30
CA GLN A 19 1.72 12.65 -7.44
C GLN A 19 2.26 11.62 -8.45
N GLY A 20 1.35 10.85 -9.06
CA GLY A 20 1.69 9.91 -10.13
C GLY A 20 2.49 8.66 -9.71
N CYS A 21 2.46 8.27 -8.44
CA CYS A 21 2.97 6.96 -8.02
C CYS A 21 2.21 5.82 -8.71
N ILE A 22 2.89 4.71 -8.99
CA ILE A 22 2.24 3.48 -9.47
C ILE A 22 1.29 2.89 -8.41
N GLU A 23 1.48 3.24 -7.14
CA GLU A 23 0.59 2.89 -6.01
C GLU A 23 -0.87 3.35 -6.14
N THR A 24 -1.19 4.32 -7.01
CA THR A 24 -2.61 4.65 -7.30
C THR A 24 -3.27 3.61 -8.19
N PHE A 25 -2.47 2.82 -8.93
CA PHE A 25 -2.92 1.71 -9.78
C PHE A 25 -2.78 0.35 -9.09
N ILE A 26 -1.78 0.21 -8.23
CA ILE A 26 -1.57 -0.95 -7.36
C ILE A 26 -2.07 -0.53 -5.97
N SER A 27 -3.39 -0.50 -5.78
CA SER A 27 -3.96 -0.10 -4.49
C SER A 27 -3.36 -0.94 -3.37
N GLY A 28 -2.68 -0.30 -2.42
CA GLY A 28 -2.08 -0.87 -1.21
C GLY A 28 -3.09 -1.49 -0.21
N THR A 29 -4.20 -2.04 -0.68
CA THR A 29 -5.17 -2.81 0.10
C THR A 29 -4.81 -4.29 0.17
N GLY A 30 -3.99 -4.81 -0.76
CA GLY A 30 -3.54 -6.21 -0.78
C GLY A 30 -2.86 -6.58 0.53
N PHE A 31 -1.75 -5.92 0.85
CA PHE A 31 -1.01 -6.21 2.08
C PHE A 31 -1.80 -5.90 3.36
N ALA A 32 -2.71 -4.92 3.37
CA ALA A 32 -3.55 -4.67 4.55
C ALA A 32 -4.56 -5.82 4.78
N THR A 33 -5.12 -6.35 3.70
CA THR A 33 -5.99 -7.52 3.73
C THR A 33 -5.22 -8.77 4.15
N ASP A 34 -4.02 -8.97 3.60
CA ASP A 34 -3.17 -10.10 3.97
C ASP A 34 -2.67 -9.99 5.41
N TYR A 35 -2.33 -8.79 5.88
CA TYR A 35 -2.01 -8.57 7.28
C TYR A 35 -3.19 -8.90 8.18
N GLN A 36 -4.42 -8.50 7.81
CA GLN A 36 -5.61 -8.86 8.56
C GLN A 36 -5.81 -10.38 8.61
N ARG A 37 -5.57 -11.09 7.51
CA ARG A 37 -5.64 -12.57 7.45
C ARG A 37 -4.59 -13.24 8.33
N LEU A 38 -3.35 -12.75 8.33
CA LEU A 38 -2.22 -13.32 9.08
C LEU A 38 -2.28 -12.99 10.59
N SER A 39 -2.69 -11.78 10.94
CA SER A 39 -2.64 -11.25 12.30
C SER A 39 -3.99 -11.29 13.03
N GLY A 40 -5.10 -11.33 12.28
CA GLY A 40 -6.45 -11.12 12.81
C GLY A 40 -6.78 -9.65 13.11
N ARG A 41 -5.86 -8.71 12.84
CA ARG A 41 -6.00 -7.28 13.16
C ARG A 41 -6.18 -6.46 11.90
N GLY A 42 -7.26 -5.68 11.84
CA GLY A 42 -7.46 -4.68 10.78
C GLY A 42 -6.71 -3.41 11.13
N LEU A 43 -5.55 -3.21 10.51
CA LEU A 43 -4.71 -2.02 10.70
C LEU A 43 -4.66 -1.20 9.42
N THR A 44 -4.39 0.10 9.57
CA THR A 44 -4.12 0.97 8.42
C THR A 44 -2.77 0.63 7.79
N GLY A 45 -2.58 0.96 6.51
CA GLY A 45 -1.31 0.73 5.83
C GLY A 45 -0.12 1.37 6.55
N SER A 46 -0.30 2.57 7.12
CA SER A 46 0.73 3.26 7.90
C SER A 46 1.12 2.53 9.20
N GLU A 47 0.15 1.94 9.89
CA GLU A 47 0.42 1.15 11.10
C GLU A 47 1.17 -0.15 10.79
N ILE A 48 0.81 -0.81 9.68
CA ILE A 48 1.50 -2.02 9.22
C ILE A 48 2.94 -1.68 8.82
N MET A 49 3.17 -0.58 8.10
CA MET A 49 4.52 -0.12 7.75
C MET A 49 5.37 0.22 8.98
N ARG A 50 4.76 0.72 10.05
CA ARG A 50 5.47 0.94 11.32
C ARG A 50 5.93 -0.40 11.93
N LEU A 51 5.06 -1.41 11.93
CA LEU A 51 5.37 -2.75 12.45
C LEU A 51 6.44 -3.46 11.62
N VAL A 52 6.48 -3.24 10.30
CA VAL A 52 7.58 -3.69 9.44
C VAL A 52 8.90 -3.09 9.89
N GLY A 53 8.93 -1.79 10.16
CA GLY A 53 10.12 -1.12 10.72
C GLY A 53 10.53 -1.63 12.10
N GLU A 54 9.62 -2.28 12.84
CA GLU A 54 9.87 -2.93 14.13
C GLU A 54 10.21 -4.42 14.00
N GLY A 55 10.18 -5.00 12.80
CA GLY A 55 10.48 -6.41 12.54
C GLY A 55 9.33 -7.38 12.83
N ASP A 56 8.07 -6.95 12.74
CA ASP A 56 6.92 -7.84 12.86
C ASP A 56 6.83 -8.79 11.66
N GLU A 57 7.04 -10.08 11.90
CA GLU A 57 7.04 -11.14 10.87
C GLU A 57 5.76 -11.13 10.01
N LYS A 58 4.59 -10.86 10.59
CA LYS A 58 3.33 -10.88 9.84
C LYS A 58 3.20 -9.66 8.94
N ALA A 59 3.73 -8.52 9.38
CA ALA A 59 3.77 -7.29 8.61
C ALA A 59 4.76 -7.42 7.43
N GLU A 60 5.92 -8.05 7.65
CA GLU A 60 6.88 -8.35 6.57
C GLU A 60 6.33 -9.37 5.56
N LEU A 61 5.66 -10.43 6.04
CA LEU A 61 4.99 -11.42 5.19
C LEU A 61 3.88 -10.79 4.35
N ALA A 62 3.09 -9.88 4.92
CA ALA A 62 2.03 -9.19 4.21
C ALA A 62 2.55 -8.29 3.08
N LEU A 63 3.78 -7.78 3.18
CA LEU A 63 4.43 -6.95 2.15
C LEU A 63 5.16 -7.74 1.07
N SER A 64 5.42 -9.02 1.30
CA SER A 64 6.12 -9.86 0.33
C SER A 64 5.12 -10.29 -0.76
N PRO A 65 5.32 -9.90 -2.04
CA PRO A 65 4.46 -10.38 -3.10
C PRO A 65 4.64 -11.89 -3.25
N LEU A 66 3.54 -12.64 -3.12
CA LEU A 66 3.46 -14.04 -3.56
C LEU A 66 3.46 -14.12 -5.09
#